data_AF-H1A9B7-F1
#
_entry.id   AF-H1A9B7-F1
#
_cell.length_a   1.000
_cell.length_b   1.000
_cell.length_c   1.000
_cell.angle_alpha   90.00
_cell.angle_beta   90.00
_cell.angle_gamma   90.00
#
_symmetry.space_group_name_H-M   'P 1'
#
loop_
_entity.id
_entity.type
_entity.pdbx_description
1 polymer ?
#
loop_
_entity_poly.entity_id
_entity_poly.type
_entity_poly.pdbx_seq_one_letter_code
_entity_poly.pdbx_strand_id
1 'polypeptide(L)'
;MKGFSAFMITVFLPFLVGGAIIGAAFGGVGYYITNWFGLFERQIQHEMVFWLFLGMGVFAGTVGAVQSLIAFIRHPGVHGDT
;
A
#
# COMPACT_ATOMS: atom_id res chain seq x y z
N MET A 1 -22.28 -12.30 8.11
CA MET A 1 -21.30 -11.40 8.78
C MET A 1 -19.90 -11.99 8.89
N LYS A 2 -19.73 -13.29 9.20
CA LYS A 2 -18.40 -13.93 9.35
C LYS A 2 -17.48 -13.83 8.11
N GLY A 3 -18.03 -14.03 6.90
CA GLY A 3 -17.26 -13.93 5.66
C GLY A 3 -16.76 -12.53 5.32
N PHE A 4 -17.56 -11.50 5.61
CA PHE A 4 -17.16 -10.10 5.39
C PHE A 4 -16.05 -9.67 6.36
N SER A 5 -16.19 -9.99 7.65
CA SER A 5 -15.14 -9.70 8.64
C SER A 5 -13.84 -10.43 8.34
N ALA A 6 -13.91 -11.68 7.88
CA ALA A 6 -12.73 -12.44 7.48
C ALA A 6 -12.04 -11.78 6.26
N PHE A 7 -12.79 -11.47 5.20
CA PHE A 7 -12.26 -10.76 4.02
C PHE A 7 -11.58 -9.43 4.37
N MET A 8 -12.20 -8.64 5.25
CA MET A 8 -11.64 -7.36 5.67
C MET A 8 -10.26 -7.52 6.31
N ILE A 9 -10.07 -8.56 7.12
CA ILE A 9 -8.82 -8.82 7.85
C ILE A 9 -7.78 -9.53 6.99
N THR A 10 -8.17 -10.50 6.17
CA THR A 10 -7.23 -11.36 5.44
C THR A 10 -6.88 -10.85 4.05
N VAL A 11 -7.66 -9.92 3.49
CA VAL A 11 -7.45 -9.41 2.12
C VAL A 11 -7.39 -7.89 2.11
N PHE A 12 -8.46 -7.22 2.54
CA PHE A 12 -8.58 -5.77 2.38
C PHE A 12 -7.51 -4.99 3.17
N LEU A 13 -7.38 -5.28 4.47
CA LEU A 13 -6.38 -4.65 5.34
C LEU A 13 -4.94 -4.94 4.88
N PRO A 14 -4.56 -6.18 4.52
CA PRO A 14 -3.25 -6.47 3.96
C PRO A 14 -2.92 -5.69 2.69
N PHE A 15 -3.87 -5.44 1.79
CA PHE A 15 -3.62 -4.59 0.62
C PHE A 15 -3.34 -3.14 1.03
N LEU A 16 -4.16 -2.57 1.93
CA LEU A 16 -3.98 -1.20 2.42
C LEU A 16 -2.64 -1.03 3.14
N VAL A 17 -2.38 -1.87 4.13
CA VAL A 17 -1.18 -1.79 4.98
C VAL A 17 0.06 -2.21 4.20
N GLY A 18 -0.04 -3.25 3.37
CA GLY A 18 1.05 -3.74 2.54
C GLY A 18 1.53 -2.69 1.55
N GLY A 19 0.62 -1.93 0.93
CA GLY A 19 0.99 -0.81 0.07
C GLY A 19 1.82 0.26 0.81
N ALA A 20 1.40 0.64 2.01
CA ALA A 20 2.13 1.60 2.84
C ALA A 20 3.51 1.06 3.26
N ILE A 21 3.61 -0.21 3.68
CA ILE A 21 4.87 -0.85 4.06
C ILE A 21 5.84 -0.89 2.87
N ILE A 22 5.38 -1.32 1.71
CA ILE A 22 6.19 -1.40 0.49
C ILE A 22 6.64 0.01 0.08
N GLY A 23 5.72 0.98 0.07
CA GLY A 23 6.04 2.39 -0.23
C GLY A 23 7.07 2.96 0.73
N ALA A 24 6.95 2.69 2.03
CA ALA A 24 7.91 3.12 3.05
C ALA A 24 9.29 2.47 2.85
N ALA A 25 9.34 1.18 2.52
CA ALA A 25 10.59 0.47 2.28
C ALA A 25 11.33 1.05 1.06
N PHE A 26 10.65 1.20 -0.07
CA PHE A 26 11.24 1.81 -1.27
C PHE A 26 11.56 3.29 -1.07
N GLY A 27 10.74 4.02 -0.32
CA GLY A 27 11.02 5.40 0.05
C GLY A 27 12.27 5.54 0.92
N GLY A 28 12.47 4.64 1.88
CA GLY A 28 13.67 4.61 2.73
C GLY A 28 14.93 4.33 1.91
N VAL A 29 14.85 3.38 0.98
CA VAL A 29 15.92 3.09 0.02
C VAL A 29 16.20 4.31 -0.86
N GLY A 30 15.17 4.96 -1.42
CA GLY A 30 15.32 6.16 -2.24
C GLY A 30 15.94 7.34 -1.48
N TYR A 31 15.51 7.56 -0.24
CA TYR A 31 16.13 8.55 0.65
C TYR A 31 17.63 8.26 0.86
N TYR A 32 17.98 7.01 1.20
CA TYR A 32 19.36 6.64 1.47
C TYR A 32 20.24 6.76 0.21
N ILE A 33 19.76 6.31 -0.95
CA ILE A 33 20.48 6.42 -2.22
C ILE A 33 20.69 7.89 -2.58
N THR A 34 19.63 8.71 -2.54
CA THR A 34 19.76 10.12 -2.92
C THR A 34 20.74 10.86 -2.02
N ASN A 35 20.73 10.57 -0.72
CA ASN A 35 21.67 11.13 0.25
C ASN A 35 23.10 10.63 0.02
N TRP A 36 23.29 9.33 -0.23
CA TRP A 36 24.61 8.73 -0.46
C TRP A 36 25.31 9.29 -1.70
N PHE A 37 24.56 9.50 -2.78
CA PHE A 37 25.09 10.06 -4.02
C PHE A 37 25.12 11.59 -4.03
N GLY A 38 24.66 12.25 -2.98
CA GLY A 38 24.59 13.72 -2.92
C GLY A 38 23.78 14.32 -4.06
N LEU A 39 22.71 13.63 -4.50
CA LEU A 39 21.93 14.03 -5.68
C LEU A 39 21.20 15.36 -5.50
N PHE A 40 21.02 15.79 -4.25
CA PHE A 40 20.34 17.01 -3.91
C PHE A 40 21.16 17.82 -2.90
N GLU A 41 21.08 19.14 -3.00
CA GLU A 41 21.78 20.07 -2.09
C GLU A 41 21.01 20.27 -0.79
N ARG A 42 19.69 20.07 -0.82
CA ARG A 42 18.81 20.33 0.33
C ARG A 42 18.25 19.03 0.89
N GLN A 43 18.35 18.87 2.21
CA GLN A 43 17.79 17.74 2.96
C GLN A 43 16.31 17.46 2.62
N ILE A 44 15.52 18.50 2.42
CA ILE A 44 14.09 18.37 2.10
C ILE A 44 13.84 17.64 0.78
N GLN A 45 14.75 17.71 -0.20
CA GLN A 45 14.59 17.02 -1.49
C GLN A 45 14.80 15.50 -1.33
N HIS A 46 15.70 15.09 -0.43
CA HIS A 46 15.86 13.69 -0.05
C HIS A 46 14.61 13.16 0.68
N GLU A 47 13.99 13.98 1.54
CA GLU A 47 12.75 13.60 2.23
C GLU A 47 11.56 13.51 1.26
N MET A 48 11.48 14.39 0.26
CA MET A 48 10.46 14.33 -0.80
C MET A 48 10.56 13.02 -1.60
N VAL A 49 11.79 12.59 -1.92
CA VAL A 49 12.24 11.19 -1.99
C VAL A 49 11.28 10.13 -1.45
N PHE A 50 11.39 9.99 -0.13
CA PHE A 50 10.65 9.08 0.71
C PHE A 50 9.14 9.28 0.59
N TRP A 51 8.68 10.52 0.69
CA TRP A 51 7.25 10.84 0.69
C TRP A 51 6.57 10.49 -0.64
N LEU A 52 7.28 10.61 -1.77
CA LEU A 52 6.76 10.21 -3.08
C LEU A 52 6.54 8.71 -3.15
N PHE A 53 7.53 7.91 -2.76
CA PHE A 53 7.41 6.45 -2.77
C PHE A 53 6.39 5.95 -1.74
N LEU A 54 6.33 6.55 -0.55
CA LEU A 54 5.31 6.25 0.44
C LEU A 54 3.91 6.56 -0.11
N GLY A 55 3.74 7.74 -0.70
CA GLY A 55 2.48 8.15 -1.32
C GLY A 55 2.02 7.21 -2.43
N MET A 56 2.94 6.81 -3.32
CA MET A 56 2.66 5.82 -4.36
C MET A 56 2.27 4.46 -3.79
N GLY A 57 2.97 4.00 -2.74
CA GLY A 57 2.65 2.74 -2.07
C GLY A 57 1.27 2.74 -1.43
N VAL A 58 0.93 3.82 -0.69
CA VAL A 58 -0.42 4.00 -0.11
C VAL A 58 -1.49 4.05 -1.20
N PHE A 59 -1.23 4.78 -2.29
CA PHE A 59 -2.16 4.86 -3.42
C PHE A 59 -2.40 3.49 -4.04
N ALA A 60 -1.33 2.74 -4.38
CA ALA A 60 -1.44 1.41 -4.96
C ALA A 60 -2.16 0.43 -4.00
N GLY A 61 -1.84 0.45 -2.71
CA GLY A 61 -2.51 -0.36 -1.69
C GLY A 61 -4.00 -0.04 -1.57
N THR A 62 -4.36 1.25 -1.64
CA THR A 62 -5.77 1.70 -1.62
C THR A 62 -6.51 1.22 -2.86
N VAL A 63 -5.93 1.39 -4.05
CA VAL A 63 -6.52 0.91 -5.32
C VAL A 63 -6.74 -0.60 -5.27
N GLY A 64 -5.74 -1.37 -4.84
CA GLY A 64 -5.84 -2.83 -4.70
C GLY A 64 -6.92 -3.24 -3.70
N ALA A 65 -6.98 -2.58 -2.55
CA ALA A 65 -8.01 -2.82 -1.54
C ALA A 65 -9.42 -2.54 -2.08
N VAL A 66 -9.63 -1.41 -2.77
CA VAL A 66 -10.91 -1.06 -3.40
C VAL A 66 -11.31 -2.08 -4.48
N GLN A 67 -10.37 -2.47 -5.35
CA GLN A 67 -10.63 -3.50 -6.36
C GLN A 67 -11.04 -4.84 -5.72
N SER A 68 -10.35 -5.25 -4.65
CA SER A 68 -10.70 -6.47 -3.92
C SER A 68 -12.09 -6.39 -3.29
N LEU A 69 -12.48 -5.22 -2.76
CA LEU A 69 -13.81 -4.99 -2.19
C LEU A 69 -14.90 -5.05 -3.26
N ILE A 70 -14.67 -4.45 -4.43
CA ILE A 70 -15.59 -4.52 -5.56
C ILE A 70 -15.76 -5.97 -6.02
N ALA A 71 -14.67 -6.75 -6.11
CA ALA A 71 -14.72 -8.16 -6.49
C ALA A 71 -15.51 -8.99 -5.46
N PHE A 72 -15.29 -8.76 -4.16
CA PHE A 72 -16.02 -9.40 -3.07
C PHE A 72 -17.54 -9.13 -3.17
N ILE A 73 -17.94 -7.87 -3.38
CA ILE A 73 -19.36 -7.49 -3.49
C ILE A 73 -20.01 -8.05 -4.74
N ARG A 74 -19.29 -8.10 -5.88
CA ARG A 74 -19.83 -8.59 -7.16
C ARG A 74 -19.93 -10.11 -7.27
N HIS A 75 -19.18 -10.86 -6.45
CA HIS A 75 -19.21 -12.33 -6.44
C HIS A 75 -19.62 -12.92 -5.07
N PRO A 76 -20.87 -12.69 -4.62
CA PRO A 76 -21.33 -13.19 -3.32
C PRO A 76 -21.44 -14.72 -3.25
N GLY A 77 -21.62 -15.41 -4.40
CA GLY A 77 -21.87 -16.86 -4.46
C GLY A 77 -20.66 -17.78 -4.20
N VAL A 78 -19.45 -17.26 -4.05
CA VAL A 78 -18.23 -18.04 -3.73
C VAL A 78 -17.94 -18.05 -2.22
N HIS A 79 -18.73 -17.32 -1.42
CA HIS A 79 -18.48 -17.09 0.00
C HIS A 79 -19.20 -18.06 0.95
N GLY A 80 -19.66 -19.19 0.42
CA GLY A 80 -20.02 -20.39 1.18
C GLY A 80 -21.16 -20.22 2.20
N ASP A 81 -22.37 -20.60 1.79
CA ASP A 81 -23.27 -21.32 2.68
C ASP A 81 -22.62 -22.67 3.03
N THR A 82 -21.78 -22.69 4.07
CA THR A 82 -21.43 -23.87 4.88
C THR A 82 -21.11 -23.40 6.30
#